data_AF-A0A0S9P927-F1
#
_entry.id   AF-A0A0S9P927-F1
#
_cell.length_a   1.000
_cell.length_b   1.000
_cell.length_c   1.000
_cell.angle_alpha   90.00
_cell.angle_beta   90.00
_cell.angle_gamma   90.00
#
_symmetry.space_group_name_H-M   'P 1'
#
loop_
_entity.id
_entity.type
_entity.pdbx_description
1 polymer ?
#
loop_
_entity_poly.entity_id
_entity_poly.type
_entity_poly.pdbx_seq_one_letter_code
_entity_poly.pdbx_strand_id
1 'polypeptide(L)' 'MRSLLTLILVGAVAFVLVGMYVAPGQPELRAWYLRNACEHLDKVSPQICAPARKAESGVPT' A
#
# COMPACT_ATOMS: atom_id res chain seq x y z
N MET A 1 -12.14 -14.93 19.99
CA MET A 1 -11.85 -13.54 19.54
C MET A 1 -10.38 -13.29 19.24
N ARG A 2 -9.42 -13.86 20.00
CA ARG A 2 -7.97 -13.63 19.81
C ARG A 2 -7.46 -13.99 18.40
N SER A 3 -7.87 -15.12 17.81
CA SER A 3 -7.46 -15.48 16.44
C SER A 3 -7.99 -14.54 15.35
N LEU A 4 -9.19 -13.98 15.53
CA LEU A 4 -9.75 -13.02 14.57
C LEU A 4 -8.90 -11.74 14.53
N LEU A 5 -8.53 -11.25 15.72
CA LEU A 5 -7.70 -10.05 15.86
C LEU A 5 -6.31 -10.26 15.24
N THR A 6 -5.73 -11.45 15.44
CA THR A 6 -4.49 -11.85 14.77
C THR A 6 -4.62 -11.88 13.25
N LEU A 7 -5.69 -12.46 12.71
CA LEU A 7 -5.91 -12.52 11.26
C LEU A 7 -6.07 -11.14 10.63
N ILE A 8 -6.78 -10.23 11.29
CA ILE A 8 -6.94 -8.85 10.83
C ILE A 8 -5.59 -8.13 10.79
N LEU A 9 -4.78 -8.28 11.84
CA LEU A 9 -3.43 -7.71 11.90
C LEU A 9 -2.53 -8.24 10.78
N VAL A 10 -2.51 -9.56 10.58
CA VAL A 10 -1.73 -10.19 9.51
C VAL A 10 -2.21 -9.71 8.14
N GLY A 11 -3.53 -9.64 7.92
CA GLY A 11 -4.11 -9.15 6.67
C GLY A 11 -3.76 -7.69 6.39
N ALA A 12 -3.81 -6.82 7.41
CA ALA A 12 -3.43 -5.42 7.27
C ALA A 12 -1.94 -5.26 6.93
N VAL A 13 -1.06 -6.01 7.60
CA VAL A 13 0.38 -6.01 7.30
C VAL A 13 0.64 -6.51 5.88
N ALA A 14 0.02 -7.62 5.48
CA ALA A 14 0.14 -8.14 4.12
C ALA A 14 -0.33 -7.11 3.08
N PHE A 15 -1.44 -6.41 3.33
CA PHE A 15 -1.95 -5.37 2.46
C PHE A 15 -0.98 -4.18 2.32
N VAL A 16 -0.33 -3.76 3.40
CA VAL A 16 0.72 -2.73 3.35
C VAL A 16 1.91 -3.19 2.51
N LEU A 17 2.38 -4.43 2.72
CA LEU A 17 3.49 -5.00 1.96
C LEU A 17 3.19 -5.07 0.45
N VAL A 18 1.96 -5.46 0.07
CA VAL A 18 1.52 -5.44 -1.33
C VAL A 18 1.59 -4.02 -1.91
N GLY A 19 1.13 -3.01 -1.16
CA GLY A 19 1.20 -1.61 -1.58
C GLY A 19 2.63 -1.09 -1.77
N MET A 20 3.58 -1.57 -0.96
CA MET A 20 4.98 -1.15 -1.04
C MET A 20 5.77 -1.83 -2.15
N TYR A 21 5.55 -3.14 -2.37
CA TYR A 21 6.42 -3.95 -3.24
C TYR A 21 5.76 -4.40 -4.55
N VAL A 22 4.45 -4.67 -4.56
CA VAL A 22 3.76 -5.23 -5.73
C VAL A 22 3.05 -4.14 -6.52
N ALA A 23 2.31 -3.27 -5.84
CA ALA A 23 1.54 -2.20 -6.46
C ALA A 23 2.37 -1.29 -7.38
N PRO A 24 3.61 -0.85 -7.06
CA PRO A 24 4.36 0.05 -7.93
C PRO A 24 4.59 -0.50 -9.35
N GLY A 25 4.76 -1.82 -9.48
CA GLY A 25 4.98 -2.52 -10.75
C GLY A 25 3.69 -2.88 -11.51
N GLN A 26 2.51 -2.69 -10.92
CA GLN A 26 1.22 -2.96 -11.58
C GLN A 26 0.39 -1.68 -11.67
N PRO A 27 0.18 -1.12 -12.88
CA PRO A 27 -0.40 0.22 -13.02
C PRO A 27 -1.85 0.31 -12.50
N GLU A 28 -2.66 -0.74 -12.69
CA GLU A 28 -4.05 -0.77 -12.22
C GLU A 28 -4.14 -0.85 -10.68
N LEU A 29 -3.36 -1.76 -10.08
CA LEU A 29 -3.27 -1.90 -8.63
C LEU A 29 -2.71 -0.63 -7.98
N ARG A 30 -1.67 -0.03 -8.58
CA ARG A 30 -1.11 1.26 -8.16
C ARG A 30 -2.17 2.35 -8.11
N ALA A 31 -2.93 2.52 -9.19
CA ALA A 31 -3.98 3.52 -9.28
C ALA A 31 -5.10 3.27 -8.26
N TRP A 32 -5.40 2.01 -7.95
CA TRP A 32 -6.34 1.68 -6.89
C TRP A 32 -5.78 2.06 -5.50
N TYR A 33 -4.52 1.72 -5.20
CA TYR A 33 -3.88 2.06 -3.93
C TYR A 33 -3.83 3.57 -3.70
N LEU A 34 -3.40 4.34 -4.71
CA LEU A 34 -3.31 5.79 -4.63
C LEU A 34 -4.65 6.46 -4.35
N ARG A 35 -5.74 5.94 -4.93
CA ARG A 35 -7.09 6.51 -4.76
C ARG A 35 -7.80 6.10 -3.48
N ASN A 36 -7.58 4.88 -2.98
CA ASN A 36 -8.39 4.31 -1.90
C ASN A 36 -7.59 4.08 -0.60
N ALA A 37 -6.35 3.61 -0.72
CA ALA A 37 -5.55 3.17 0.42
C ALA A 37 -4.63 4.28 0.92
N CYS A 38 -3.98 5.02 0.03
CA CYS A 38 -2.90 5.93 0.41
C CYS A 38 -3.36 7.10 1.28
N GLU A 39 -4.58 7.61 1.13
CA GLU A 39 -5.12 8.62 2.04
C GLU A 39 -5.15 8.15 3.51
N HIS A 40 -5.41 6.86 3.73
CA HIS A 40 -5.44 6.26 5.05
C HIS A 40 -4.03 5.88 5.53
N LEU A 41 -3.22 5.28 4.64
CA LEU A 41 -1.87 4.81 4.97
C LEU A 41 -0.91 5.97 5.25
N ASP A 42 -1.06 7.11 4.56
CA ASP A 42 -0.23 8.28 4.78
C ASP A 42 -0.43 8.91 6.17
N LYS A 43 -1.61 8.73 6.79
CA LYS A 43 -1.87 9.16 8.19
C LYS A 43 -1.03 8.38 9.19
N VAL A 44 -0.63 7.16 8.84
CA VAL A 44 0.25 6.31 9.66
C VAL A 44 1.71 6.57 9.31
N SER A 45 2.05 6.56 8.03
CA SER A 45 3.38 6.93 7.54
C SER A 45 3.35 7.26 6.04
N PRO A 46 3.86 8.44 5.64
CA PRO A 46 3.92 8.83 4.22
C PRO A 46 4.90 7.99 3.39
N GLN A 47 5.73 7.16 4.05
CA GLN A 47 6.71 6.32 3.36
C GLN A 47 6.09 5.05 2.74
N ILE A 48 4.89 4.64 3.19
CA ILE A 48 4.22 3.43 2.71
C ILE A 48 3.84 3.58 1.23
N CYS A 49 3.25 4.72 0.86
CA CYS A 49 2.80 4.99 -0.51
C CYS A 49 3.82 5.75 -1.37
N ALA A 50 4.99 6.09 -0.84
CA ALA A 50 6.03 6.78 -1.59
C ALA A 50 6.48 6.00 -2.86
N PRO A 51 6.69 4.67 -2.83
CA PRO A 51 7.06 3.90 -4.02
C PRO A 51 5.98 3.95 -5.12
N ALA A 52 4.71 3.82 -4.73
CA ALA A 52 3.58 3.90 -5.66
C ALA A 52 3.50 5.28 -6.34
N ARG A 53 3.67 6.38 -5.58
CA ARG A 53 3.70 7.74 -6.14
C ARG A 53 4.88 7.97 -7.08
N LYS A 54 6.08 7.51 -6.71
CA LYS A 54 7.27 7.60 -7.58
C LYS A 54 7.04 6.90 -8.91
N ALA A 55 6.48 5.69 -8.86
CA ALA A 55 6.18 4.90 -10.05
C ALA A 55 5.05 5.52 -10.92
N GLU A 56 4.09 6.24 -10.33
CA GLU A 56 3.09 7.02 -11.07
C GLU A 56 3.69 8.25 -11.76
N SER A 57 4.66 8.90 -11.12
CA SER A 57 5.33 10.11 -11.64
C SER A 57 6.20 9.85 -12.87
N GLY A 58 6.38 8.59 -13.27
CA GLY A 58 7.25 8.19 -14.38
C GLY A 58 8.74 8.39 -14.11
N VAL A 59 9.13 8.70 -12.87
CA VAL A 59 10.54 8.73 -12.47
C VAL A 59 10.99 7.27 -12.33
N PRO A 60 11.91 6.78 -13.17
CA PRO A 60 12.39 5.41 -13.07
C PRO A 60 13.03 5.21 -11.69
N THR A 61 12.59 4.15 -11.00
CA THR A 61 13.15 3.65 -9.74
C THR A 61 14.52 3.05 -9.96
#